data_AF-A0A7Y4WSG5-F1
#
_entry.id   AF-A0A7Y4WSG5-F1
#
_cell.length_a   1.000
_cell.length_b   1.000
_cell.length_c   1.000
_cell.angle_alpha   90.00
_cell.angle_beta   90.00
_cell.angle_gamma   90.00
#
_symmetry.space_group_name_H-M   'P 1'
#
loop_
_entity.id
_entity.type
_entity.pdbx_description
1 polymer ?
#
loop_
_entity_poly.entity_id
_entity_poly.type
_entity_poly.pdbx_seq_one_letter_code
_entity_poly.pdbx_strand_id
1 'polypeptide(L)' 'MLYFTAENSGRTNGPSIVDALVRSGAAAEHLNLGERGIRGNGHFAMLETNRKEVFEVFRGWLEQKLPARA' A
#
# COMPACT_ATOMS: atom_id res chain seq x y z
N MET A 1 8.64 5.49 0.40
CA MET A 1 7.48 5.52 1.32
C MET A 1 6.29 4.89 0.62
N LEU A 2 5.63 3.93 1.26
CA LEU A 2 4.42 3.31 0.74
C LEU A 2 3.18 3.99 1.34
N TYR A 3 2.29 4.50 0.50
CA TYR A 3 0.95 4.93 0.88
C TYR A 3 -0.04 3.89 0.38
N PHE A 4 -0.79 3.23 1.26
CA PHE A 4 -1.77 2.22 0.83
C PHE A 4 -3.21 2.66 1.08
N THR A 5 -4.12 2.19 0.23
CA THR A 5 -5.57 2.37 0.40
C THR A 5 -6.30 1.04 0.27
N ALA A 6 -7.42 0.94 0.98
CA ALA A 6 -8.33 -0.21 0.91
C ALA A 6 -9.71 0.24 0.45
N GLU A 7 -10.45 -0.66 -0.20
CA GLU A 7 -11.76 -0.42 -0.82
C GLU A 7 -12.76 0.28 0.12
N ASN A 8 -12.85 -0.18 1.38
CA ASN A 8 -13.79 0.33 2.37
C ASN A 8 -13.13 1.26 3.41
N SER A 9 -11.94 1.80 3.12
CA SER A 9 -11.20 2.65 4.07
C SER A 9 -11.66 4.10 4.13
N GLY A 10 -12.51 4.54 3.20
CA GLY A 10 -12.88 5.95 3.02
C GLY A 10 -11.74 6.85 2.50
N ARG A 11 -10.58 6.28 2.17
CA ARG A 11 -9.43 7.01 1.61
C ARG A 11 -9.42 6.90 0.09
N THR A 12 -9.80 7.97 -0.61
CA THR A 12 -9.86 8.03 -2.08
C THR A 12 -8.73 8.82 -2.72
N ASN A 13 -8.00 9.62 -1.95
CA ASN A 13 -7.02 10.58 -2.45
C ASN A 13 -5.59 10.00 -2.62
N GLY A 14 -5.45 8.68 -2.67
CA GLY A 14 -4.13 8.01 -2.71
C GLY A 14 -3.20 8.53 -3.81
N PRO A 15 -3.64 8.57 -5.08
CA PRO A 15 -2.81 9.08 -6.18
C PRO A 15 -2.40 10.54 -5.98
N SER A 16 -3.34 11.43 -5.64
CA SER A 16 -3.06 12.85 -5.47
C SER A 16 -2.10 13.15 -4.31
N ILE A 17 -2.18 12.36 -3.22
CA ILE A 17 -1.24 12.46 -2.09
C ILE A 17 0.16 12.06 -2.54
N VAL A 18 0.29 10.94 -3.24
CA VAL A 18 1.59 10.44 -3.73
C VAL A 18 2.18 11.40 -4.76
N ASP A 19 1.38 11.95 -5.67
CA ASP A 19 1.83 12.96 -6.62
C ASP A 19 2.42 14.20 -5.93
N ALA A 20 1.75 14.68 -4.87
CA ALA A 20 2.25 15.82 -4.10
C ALA A 20 3.60 15.52 -3.42
N LEU A 21 3.76 14.30 -2.89
CA LEU A 21 5.00 13.85 -2.25
C LEU A 21 6.14 13.66 -3.26
N VAL A 22 5.85 13.11 -4.43
CA VAL A 22 6.84 12.97 -5.50
C VAL A 22 7.30 14.35 -5.99
N ARG A 23 6.37 15.31 -6.14
CA ARG A 23 6.72 16.70 -6.50
C ARG A 23 7.57 17.41 -5.44
N SER A 24 7.49 17.00 -4.18
CA SER A 24 8.37 17.52 -3.12
C SER A 24 9.73 16.80 -3.06
N GLY A 25 10.03 15.90 -3.99
CA GLY A 25 11.28 15.13 -4.04
C GLY A 25 11.28 13.86 -3.20
N ALA A 26 10.15 13.44 -2.63
CA ALA A 26 10.06 12.18 -1.88
C ALA A 26 9.91 10.98 -2.83
N ALA A 27 10.59 9.88 -2.52
CA ALA A 27 10.32 8.59 -3.14
C ALA A 27 9.04 7.99 -2.51
N ALA A 28 7.89 8.18 -3.15
CA ALA A 28 6.59 7.72 -2.68
C ALA A 28 5.85 6.88 -3.74
N GLU A 29 5.11 5.87 -3.29
CA GLU A 29 4.32 4.99 -4.14
C GLU A 29 2.93 4.79 -3.55
N HIS A 30 1.91 4.75 -4.40
CA HIS A 30 0.54 4.41 -4.02
C HIS A 30 0.31 2.92 -4.28
N LEU A 31 -0.22 2.22 -3.28
CA LEU A 31 -0.65 0.83 -3.38
C LEU A 31 -2.13 0.72 -3.04
N ASN A 32 -2.94 0.43 -4.05
CA ASN A 32 -4.34 0.11 -3.87
C ASN A 32 -4.50 -1.40 -3.63
N LEU A 33 -4.99 -1.80 -2.47
CA LEU A 33 -5.21 -3.22 -2.14
C LEU A 33 -6.17 -3.90 -3.14
N GLY A 34 -7.21 -3.17 -3.59
CA GLY A 34 -8.20 -3.71 -4.53
C GLY A 34 -7.62 -4.05 -5.91
N GLU A 35 -6.63 -3.27 -6.36
CA GLU A 35 -5.87 -3.53 -7.60
C GLU A 35 -4.91 -4.72 -7.46
N ARG A 36 -4.54 -5.07 -6.22
CA ARG A 36 -3.75 -6.28 -5.90
C ARG A 36 -4.62 -7.51 -5.61
N GLY A 37 -5.93 -7.42 -5.87
CA GLY A 37 -6.89 -8.51 -5.62
C GLY A 37 -7.33 -8.64 -4.15
N ILE A 38 -6.85 -7.76 -3.27
CA ILE A 38 -7.20 -7.75 -1.85
C ILE A 38 -8.41 -6.83 -1.65
N ARG A 39 -9.60 -7.44 -1.54
CA ARG A 39 -10.92 -6.76 -1.58
C ARG A 39 -11.56 -6.73 -0.20
N GLY A 40 -12.54 -5.83 -0.03
CA GLY A 40 -13.40 -5.78 1.16
C GLY A 40 -12.78 -5.14 2.41
N ASN A 41 -11.47 -4.91 2.44
CA ASN A 41 -10.78 -4.34 3.60
C ASN A 41 -11.19 -2.90 3.92
N GLY A 42 -11.27 -2.60 5.22
CA GLY A 42 -11.51 -1.27 5.76
C GLY A 42 -10.23 -0.49 6.08
N HIS A 43 -10.36 0.53 6.94
CA HIS A 43 -9.22 1.38 7.32
C HIS A 43 -8.13 0.61 8.08
N PHE A 44 -8.53 -0.39 8.87
CA PHE A 44 -7.64 -1.19 9.70
C PHE A 44 -7.30 -2.55 9.05
N ALA A 45 -7.06 -2.56 7.73
CA ALA A 45 -6.76 -3.78 6.95
C ALA A 45 -5.72 -4.73 7.59
N MET A 46 -4.76 -4.18 8.34
CA MET A 46 -3.72 -4.95 9.05
C MET A 46 -4.22 -5.79 10.22
N LEU A 47 -5.41 -5.49 10.74
CA LEU A 47 -6.01 -6.17 11.90
C LEU A 47 -7.15 -7.11 11.50
N GLU A 48 -7.62 -7.01 10.26
CA GLU A 48 -8.76 -7.76 9.76
C GLU A 48 -8.44 -9.26 9.55
N THR A 49 -9.44 -10.06 9.20
CA THR A 49 -9.34 -11.53 9.13
C THR A 49 -8.39 -12.02 8.04
N ASN A 50 -8.33 -11.30 6.91
CA ASN A 50 -7.42 -11.57 5.79
C ASN A 50 -6.08 -10.82 5.91
N ARG A 51 -5.71 -10.31 7.10
CA ARG A 51 -4.47 -9.53 7.30
C ARG A 51 -3.21 -10.20 6.75
N LYS A 52 -3.15 -11.55 6.73
CA LYS A 52 -2.02 -12.28 6.14
C LYS A 52 -1.83 -11.91 4.67
N GLU A 53 -2.90 -11.87 3.88
CA GLU A 53 -2.84 -11.47 2.47
C GLU A 53 -2.36 -10.02 2.32
N VAL A 54 -2.81 -9.13 3.21
CA VAL A 54 -2.34 -7.73 3.25
C VAL A 54 -0.83 -7.67 3.54
N PHE A 55 -0.35 -8.43 4.53
CA PHE A 55 1.08 -8.49 4.86
C PHE A 55 1.93 -9.09 3.73
N GLU A 56 1.43 -10.08 2.99
CA GLU A 56 2.15 -10.64 1.85
C GLU A 56 2.36 -9.61 0.73
N VAL A 57 1.37 -8.75 0.48
CA VAL A 57 1.50 -7.65 -0.48
C VAL A 57 2.59 -6.66 -0.05
N PHE A 58 2.66 -6.33 1.24
CA PHE A 58 3.68 -5.42 1.77
C PHE A 58 5.07 -6.05 1.82
N ARG A 59 5.16 -7.35 2.13
CA ARG A 59 6.40 -8.12 2.06
C ARG A 59 6.96 -8.09 0.65
N GLY A 60 6.13 -8.39 -0.36
CA GLY A 60 6.53 -8.35 -1.77
C GLY A 60 6.99 -6.96 -2.21
N TRP A 61 6.35 -5.89 -1.72
CA TRP A 61 6.82 -4.52 -1.97
C TRP A 61 8.19 -4.25 -1.31
N LEU A 62 8.39 -4.64 -0.05
CA LEU A 62 9.66 -4.46 0.65
C LEU A 62 10.81 -5.20 -0.04
N GLU A 63 10.59 -6.43 -0.47
CA GLU A 63 11.60 -7.24 -1.17
C GLU A 63 12.08 -6.59 -2.48
N GLN A 64 11.23 -5.81 -3.15
CA GLN A 64 11.63 -5.04 -4.34
C GLN A 64 12.49 -3.81 -4.01
N LYS A 65 12.39 -3.29 -2.79
CA LYS A 65 13.13 -2.09 -2.35
C LYS A 65 14.44 -2.41 -1.64
N LEU A 66 14.55 -3.61 -1.09
CA LEU A 66 15.76 -4.06 -0.43
C LEU A 66 16.76 -4.59 -1.47
N PRO A 67 18.06 -4.31 -1.28
CA PRO A 67 19.10 -4.96 -2.09
C PRO A 67 19.04 -6.48 -1.89
N ALA A 68 19.47 -7.23 -2.92
CA ALA A 68 19.59 -8.68 -2.80
C ALA A 68 20.41 -9.03 -1.56
N ARG A 69 19.90 -9.97 -0.77
CA ARG A 69 20.57 -10.40 0.46
C ARG A 69 21.90 -11.05 0.05
N ALA A 70 23.01 -10.48 0.51
CA ALA A 70 24.35 -11.02 0.32
C ALA A 70 24.52 -12.35 1.05
#